data_AF-F8ABK4-F1
#
_entry.id   AF-F8ABK4-F1
#
_cell.length_a   1.000
_cell.length_b   1.000
_cell.length_c   1.000
_cell.angle_alpha   90.00
_cell.angle_beta   90.00
_cell.angle_gamma   90.00
#
_symmetry.space_group_name_H-M   'P 1'
#
loop_
_entity.id
_entity.type
_entity.pdbx_description
1 polymer ?
#
loop_
_entity_poly.entity_id
_entity_poly.type
_entity_poly.pdbx_seq_one_letter_code
_entity_poly.pdbx_strand_id
1 'polypeptide(L)'
;MVGKSPIKKLILLIFLALLLRLLFLPLFIHQPLNIVDEQHYNKLALAILERGEYGWAPGKPTAIRPPLYPAFLAGVYKVFGPENYNAVRVIQIFLSILSGLLVYSLAKKIFHEEKVALLATGLFLFYPSLVIFNYLILTEILFIFLFLLALWLLVAGIEQLYRLDGRDCFATRLLRGFAPRNDNDGEKPRNDTPHPVTASEAKQSRDSKAWIYSLLAGIFWGLASLTRSVTYPLTPFIALFLFLVSPNKKQGLFAGILFIFATVLTLSPWIARNYQVFGHFIAVDTMGGLNLYMGNYEHTPLHRAWAAVDNPPEIAWYRGHEKELGGLNEAEKQRWAIKKALEFMKENPGLTALRTLIKTANFWQLERTIIAGMQRGYFPGLRNKLVEIWISLSILGAYVFVVIFGFCGLLWRALGKNEIASVPVGDLAMTEGRRPLAMTRDMSLRGGSLEPTKQSQRYVDWLIVLLILYFTAIHAIVFGHSRYHLPLIPLLCMYASYFVVHFKEFWQNQRRRFWWVFVPVCLVFGLFWTYDIFIGSKDKIEAFLRIVF
;
A
#
# COMPACT_ATOMS: atom_id res chain seq x y z
N MET A 1 27.18 12.09 -26.58
CA MET A 1 25.71 11.90 -26.68
C MET A 1 25.04 12.67 -25.56
N VAL A 2 24.37 13.77 -25.87
CA VAL A 2 23.73 14.68 -24.89
C VAL A 2 22.62 13.92 -24.16
N GLY A 3 22.86 13.53 -22.90
CA GLY A 3 21.91 12.80 -22.08
C GLY A 3 20.63 13.62 -21.90
N LYS A 4 19.51 13.18 -22.49
CA LYS A 4 18.20 13.81 -22.28
C LYS A 4 17.94 13.95 -20.77
N SER A 5 17.56 15.16 -20.33
CA SER A 5 17.17 15.47 -18.95
C SER A 5 16.21 14.39 -18.40
N PRO A 6 16.38 13.94 -17.15
CA PRO A 6 15.52 12.91 -16.54
C PRO A 6 14.02 13.20 -16.65
N ILE A 7 13.66 14.48 -16.60
CA ILE A 7 12.28 14.95 -16.80
C ILE A 7 11.75 14.57 -18.17
N LYS A 8 12.57 14.67 -19.24
CA LYS A 8 12.17 14.24 -20.59
C LYS A 8 11.90 12.74 -20.66
N LYS A 9 12.67 11.93 -19.91
CA LYS A 9 12.45 10.48 -19.84
C LYS A 9 11.17 10.15 -19.08
N LEU A 10 10.91 10.83 -17.97
CA LEU A 10 9.66 10.67 -17.23
C LEU A 10 8.45 11.05 -18.08
N ILE A 11 8.49 12.22 -18.73
CA ILE A 11 7.40 12.68 -19.62
C ILE A 11 7.15 11.64 -20.73
N LEU A 12 8.21 11.11 -21.35
CA LEU A 12 8.07 10.06 -22.35
C LEU A 12 7.43 8.79 -21.79
N LEU A 13 7.83 8.34 -20.59
CA LEU A 13 7.22 7.17 -19.93
C LEU A 13 5.73 7.40 -19.65
N ILE A 14 5.36 8.57 -19.11
CA ILE A 14 3.97 8.93 -18.87
C ILE A 14 3.17 8.97 -20.17
N PHE A 15 3.72 9.57 -21.22
CA PHE A 15 3.09 9.63 -22.53
C PHE A 15 2.86 8.23 -23.11
N LEU A 16 3.87 7.37 -23.09
CA LEU A 16 3.75 5.98 -23.59
C LEU A 16 2.74 5.17 -22.77
N ALA A 17 2.72 5.35 -21.44
CA ALA A 17 1.79 4.67 -20.56
C ALA A 17 0.34 5.13 -20.78
N LEU A 18 0.12 6.42 -21.04
CA LEU A 18 -1.17 6.98 -21.40
C LEU A 18 -1.60 6.48 -22.78
N LEU A 19 -0.72 6.55 -23.77
CA LEU A 19 -0.97 6.07 -25.13
C LEU A 19 -1.38 4.60 -25.12
N LEU A 20 -0.65 3.74 -24.40
CA LEU A 20 -1.00 2.33 -24.23
C LEU A 20 -2.43 2.16 -23.70
N ARG A 21 -2.82 2.94 -22.68
CA ARG A 21 -4.16 2.86 -22.09
C ARG A 21 -5.24 3.33 -23.05
N LEU A 22 -5.00 4.42 -23.77
CA LEU A 22 -5.93 4.92 -24.78
C LEU A 22 -6.10 3.94 -25.95
N LEU A 23 -5.04 3.25 -26.35
CA LEU A 23 -5.09 2.21 -27.39
C LEU A 23 -5.86 0.95 -26.96
N PHE A 24 -5.84 0.62 -25.66
CA PHE A 24 -6.58 -0.52 -25.11
C PHE A 24 -8.05 -0.19 -24.82
N LEU A 25 -8.38 1.09 -24.56
CA LEU A 25 -9.73 1.53 -24.21
C LEU A 25 -10.84 1.01 -25.17
N PRO A 26 -10.67 1.01 -26.51
CA PRO A 26 -11.67 0.47 -27.44
C PRO A 26 -12.07 -0.99 -27.16
N LEU A 27 -11.15 -1.82 -26.66
CA LEU A 27 -11.43 -3.22 -26.30
C LEU A 27 -12.40 -3.34 -25.11
N PHE A 28 -12.57 -2.27 -24.35
CA PHE A 28 -13.38 -2.22 -23.14
C PHE A 28 -14.56 -1.25 -23.22
N ILE A 29 -14.79 -0.53 -24.33
CA ILE A 29 -15.88 0.46 -24.43
C ILE A 29 -17.25 -0.16 -24.09
N HIS A 30 -17.48 -1.39 -24.55
CA HIS A 30 -18.71 -2.16 -24.31
C HIS A 30 -18.57 -3.24 -23.24
N GLN A 31 -17.53 -3.14 -22.38
CA GLN A 31 -17.30 -4.11 -21.33
C GLN A 31 -18.45 -4.07 -20.31
N PRO A 32 -19.20 -5.19 -20.12
CA PRO A 32 -20.29 -5.26 -19.14
C PRO A 32 -19.75 -5.50 -17.72
N LEU A 33 -20.61 -5.26 -16.72
CA LEU A 33 -20.31 -5.52 -15.31
C LEU A 33 -20.49 -7.01 -14.97
N ASN A 34 -19.53 -7.84 -15.39
CA ASN A 34 -19.58 -9.30 -15.16
C ASN A 34 -19.12 -9.72 -13.74
N ILE A 35 -18.43 -8.84 -13.03
CA ILE A 35 -17.94 -9.13 -11.67
C ILE A 35 -18.96 -8.63 -10.65
N VAL A 36 -19.33 -9.47 -9.68
CA VAL A 36 -20.33 -9.16 -8.64
C VAL A 36 -19.97 -7.88 -7.86
N ASP A 37 -18.70 -7.66 -7.56
CA ASP A 37 -18.21 -6.43 -6.94
C ASP A 37 -18.58 -5.18 -7.77
N GLU A 38 -18.39 -5.22 -9.10
CA GLU A 38 -18.72 -4.10 -10.00
C GLU A 38 -20.21 -3.79 -9.97
N GLN A 39 -21.05 -4.83 -10.00
CA GLN A 39 -22.50 -4.71 -9.91
C GLN A 39 -22.92 -4.08 -8.58
N HIS A 40 -22.31 -4.51 -7.47
CA HIS A 40 -22.56 -3.95 -6.15
C HIS A 40 -22.20 -2.46 -6.09
N TYR A 41 -21.01 -2.09 -6.58
CA TYR A 41 -20.58 -0.69 -6.58
C TYR A 41 -21.48 0.19 -7.47
N ASN A 42 -21.86 -0.29 -8.66
CA ASN A 42 -22.77 0.43 -9.54
C ASN A 42 -24.13 0.66 -8.89
N LYS A 43 -24.72 -0.39 -8.32
CA LYS A 43 -26.03 -0.31 -7.65
C LYS A 43 -26.03 0.67 -6.48
N LEU A 44 -24.97 0.68 -5.68
CA LEU A 44 -24.81 1.62 -4.57
C LEU A 44 -24.58 3.05 -5.06
N ALA A 45 -23.84 3.25 -6.15
CA ALA A 45 -23.64 4.56 -6.76
C ALA A 45 -24.95 5.17 -7.26
N LEU A 46 -25.78 4.37 -7.93
CA LEU A 46 -27.12 4.79 -8.38
C LEU A 46 -28.03 5.12 -7.20
N ALA A 47 -27.99 4.32 -6.12
CA ALA A 47 -28.73 4.61 -4.89
C ALA A 47 -28.40 5.98 -4.29
N ILE A 48 -27.10 6.32 -4.25
CA ILE A 48 -26.63 7.64 -3.79
C ILE A 48 -27.14 8.74 -4.72
N LEU A 49 -27.03 8.55 -6.04
CA LEU A 49 -27.39 9.57 -7.02
C LEU A 49 -28.90 9.85 -7.09
N GLU A 50 -29.71 8.79 -7.07
CA GLU A 50 -31.17 8.86 -7.26
C GLU A 50 -31.92 9.20 -5.97
N ARG A 51 -31.45 8.68 -4.82
CA ARG A 51 -32.20 8.73 -3.56
C ARG A 51 -31.45 9.43 -2.42
N GLY A 52 -30.16 9.73 -2.58
CA GLY A 52 -29.33 10.22 -1.47
C GLY A 52 -29.11 9.16 -0.39
N GLU A 53 -29.32 7.87 -0.70
CA GLU A 53 -29.27 6.77 0.25
C GLU A 53 -28.14 5.79 -0.09
N TYR A 54 -27.53 5.19 0.93
CA TYR A 54 -26.57 4.09 0.76
C TYR A 54 -27.22 2.75 1.14
N GLY A 55 -27.81 2.07 0.15
CA GLY A 55 -28.64 0.89 0.40
C GLY A 55 -28.92 0.06 -0.85
N TRP A 56 -29.38 -1.17 -0.64
CA TRP A 56 -29.73 -2.11 -1.72
C TRP A 56 -31.07 -1.80 -2.38
N ALA A 57 -31.97 -1.15 -1.65
CA ALA A 57 -33.29 -0.73 -2.08
C ALA A 57 -33.75 0.40 -1.13
N PRO A 58 -34.82 1.15 -1.47
CA PRO A 58 -35.42 2.11 -0.55
C PRO A 58 -35.70 1.48 0.83
N GLY A 59 -35.25 2.14 1.89
CA GLY A 59 -35.41 1.65 3.26
C GLY A 59 -34.60 0.39 3.61
N LYS A 60 -33.72 -0.11 2.72
CA LYS A 60 -32.83 -1.26 2.97
C LYS A 60 -31.36 -0.82 2.96
N PRO A 61 -30.88 -0.12 4.01
CA PRO A 61 -29.52 0.37 4.07
C PRO A 61 -28.51 -0.78 4.21
N THR A 62 -27.28 -0.54 3.74
CA THR A 62 -26.18 -1.52 3.84
C THR A 62 -24.89 -0.85 4.32
N ALA A 63 -23.97 -1.64 4.89
CA ALA A 63 -22.58 -1.28 5.16
C ALA A 63 -21.63 -2.39 4.66
N ILE A 64 -22.08 -3.27 3.77
CA ILE A 64 -21.26 -4.40 3.28
C ILE A 64 -20.08 -3.96 2.40
N ARG A 65 -20.14 -2.78 1.80
CA ARG A 65 -19.03 -2.20 1.01
C ARG A 65 -18.59 -0.86 1.60
N PRO A 66 -17.28 -0.57 1.60
CA PRO A 66 -16.77 0.77 1.89
C PRO A 66 -17.40 1.83 0.98
N PRO A 67 -17.72 3.03 1.50
CA PRO A 67 -18.58 3.98 0.80
C PRO A 67 -17.88 4.83 -0.26
N LEU A 68 -16.56 4.99 -0.19
CA LEU A 68 -15.89 6.03 -0.99
C LEU A 68 -15.87 5.70 -2.48
N TYR A 69 -15.74 4.43 -2.85
CA TYR A 69 -15.75 4.05 -4.27
C TYR A 69 -17.15 4.17 -4.91
N PRO A 70 -18.25 3.69 -4.30
CA PRO A 70 -19.59 4.04 -4.77
C PRO A 70 -19.86 5.54 -4.82
N ALA A 71 -19.40 6.32 -3.84
CA ALA A 71 -19.53 7.78 -3.86
C ALA A 71 -18.72 8.42 -5.01
N PHE A 72 -17.51 7.90 -5.29
CA PHE A 72 -16.71 8.29 -6.45
C PHE A 72 -17.47 8.03 -7.76
N LEU A 73 -18.05 6.84 -7.93
CA LEU A 73 -18.87 6.52 -9.10
C LEU A 73 -20.08 7.43 -9.23
N ALA A 74 -20.81 7.68 -8.13
CA ALA A 74 -21.96 8.58 -8.11
C ALA A 74 -21.56 10.00 -8.53
N GLY A 75 -20.39 10.48 -8.09
CA GLY A 75 -19.83 11.76 -8.52
C GLY A 75 -19.55 11.82 -10.02
N VAL A 76 -18.98 10.75 -10.60
CA VAL A 76 -18.76 10.66 -12.06
C VAL A 76 -20.10 10.64 -12.80
N TYR A 77 -21.06 9.84 -12.35
CA TYR A 77 -22.38 9.74 -12.97
C TYR A 77 -23.18 11.04 -12.91
N LYS A 78 -23.01 11.82 -11.83
CA LYS A 78 -23.62 13.16 -11.72
C LYS A 78 -23.16 14.12 -12.81
N VAL A 79 -21.90 14.02 -13.26
CA VAL A 79 -21.31 14.93 -14.25
C VAL A 79 -21.48 14.40 -15.68
N PHE A 80 -21.30 13.11 -15.91
CA PHE A 80 -21.22 12.51 -17.25
C PHE A 80 -22.43 11.64 -17.63
N GLY A 81 -23.42 11.55 -16.75
CA GLY A 81 -24.62 10.73 -16.92
C GLY A 81 -24.57 9.40 -16.14
N PRO A 82 -25.72 8.87 -15.68
CA PRO A 82 -25.82 7.57 -15.01
C PRO A 82 -25.18 6.45 -15.83
N GLU A 83 -24.49 5.53 -15.14
CA GLU A 83 -23.88 4.34 -15.75
C GLU A 83 -22.88 4.63 -16.87
N ASN A 84 -22.32 5.84 -16.93
CA ASN A 84 -21.26 6.17 -17.88
C ASN A 84 -19.93 5.53 -17.46
N TYR A 85 -19.81 4.22 -17.67
CA TYR A 85 -18.64 3.42 -17.32
C TYR A 85 -17.37 3.91 -18.03
N ASN A 86 -17.49 4.42 -19.26
CA ASN A 86 -16.34 4.91 -20.01
C ASN A 86 -15.74 6.19 -19.39
N ALA A 87 -16.56 7.10 -18.88
CA ALA A 87 -16.07 8.23 -18.10
C ALA A 87 -15.31 7.78 -16.84
N VAL A 88 -15.83 6.77 -16.12
CA VAL A 88 -15.14 6.17 -14.98
C VAL A 88 -13.78 5.60 -15.40
N ARG A 89 -13.72 4.80 -16.46
CA ARG A 89 -12.48 4.20 -16.98
C ARG A 89 -11.43 5.26 -17.33
N VAL A 90 -11.83 6.34 -17.99
CA VAL A 90 -10.94 7.46 -18.34
C VAL A 90 -10.40 8.14 -17.08
N ILE A 91 -11.24 8.41 -16.08
CA ILE A 91 -10.80 9.00 -14.81
C ILE A 91 -9.85 8.05 -14.07
N GLN A 92 -10.11 6.74 -14.07
CA GLN A 92 -9.21 5.74 -13.50
C GLN A 92 -7.86 5.71 -14.23
N ILE A 93 -7.84 5.83 -15.56
CA ILE A 93 -6.60 5.97 -16.33
C ILE A 93 -5.79 7.16 -15.82
N PHE A 94 -6.42 8.33 -15.62
CA PHE A 94 -5.74 9.50 -15.06
C PHE A 94 -5.20 9.24 -13.65
N LEU A 95 -6.00 8.63 -12.76
CA LEU A 95 -5.55 8.27 -11.40
C LEU A 95 -4.37 7.27 -11.42
N SER A 96 -4.34 6.32 -12.36
CA SER A 96 -3.23 5.39 -12.56
C SER A 96 -1.96 6.10 -13.02
N ILE A 97 -2.07 7.08 -13.93
CA ILE A 97 -0.94 7.92 -14.36
C ILE A 97 -0.41 8.77 -13.21
N LEU A 98 -1.29 9.42 -12.44
CA LEU A 98 -0.91 10.18 -11.25
C LEU A 98 -0.24 9.28 -10.19
N SER A 99 -0.71 8.04 -10.04
CA SER A 99 -0.06 7.03 -9.19
C SER A 99 1.37 6.73 -9.67
N GLY A 100 1.61 6.69 -10.98
CA GLY A 100 2.97 6.55 -11.54
C GLY A 100 3.89 7.71 -11.18
N LEU A 101 3.38 8.94 -11.17
CA LEU A 101 4.13 10.12 -10.70
C LEU A 101 4.44 10.02 -9.19
N LEU A 102 3.51 9.50 -8.40
CA LEU A 102 3.74 9.23 -6.98
C LEU A 102 4.81 8.15 -6.79
N VAL A 103 4.78 7.06 -7.57
CA VAL A 103 5.84 6.03 -7.55
C VAL A 103 7.19 6.63 -7.91
N TYR A 104 7.28 7.44 -8.98
CA TYR A 104 8.51 8.15 -9.35
C TYR A 104 9.03 9.01 -8.17
N SER A 105 8.16 9.85 -7.62
CA SER A 105 8.53 10.77 -6.55
C SER A 105 8.94 10.04 -5.27
N LEU A 106 8.20 8.99 -4.90
CA LEU A 106 8.48 8.17 -3.73
C LEU A 106 9.79 7.39 -3.90
N ALA A 107 10.01 6.76 -5.06
CA ALA A 107 11.26 6.08 -5.36
C ALA A 107 12.44 7.06 -5.36
N LYS A 108 12.29 8.23 -5.98
CA LYS A 108 13.34 9.26 -5.97
C LYS A 108 13.66 9.73 -4.55
N LYS A 109 12.64 9.85 -3.70
CA LYS A 109 12.77 10.21 -2.28
C LYS A 109 13.46 9.11 -1.46
N ILE A 110 13.10 7.84 -1.67
CA ILE A 110 13.64 6.71 -0.88
C ILE A 110 15.06 6.35 -1.34
N PHE A 111 15.31 6.28 -2.64
CA PHE A 111 16.57 5.76 -3.20
C PHE A 111 17.54 6.88 -3.61
N HIS A 112 17.12 8.14 -3.69
CA HIS A 112 17.91 9.28 -4.21
C HIS A 112 18.41 9.13 -5.66
N GLU A 113 18.09 8.02 -6.30
CA GLU A 113 18.58 7.67 -7.61
C GLU A 113 17.51 7.80 -8.69
N GLU A 114 17.88 8.53 -9.73
CA GLU A 114 17.00 8.82 -10.85
C GLU A 114 16.66 7.58 -11.68
N LYS A 115 17.66 6.72 -11.90
CA LYS A 115 17.50 5.49 -12.68
C LYS A 115 16.51 4.54 -12.00
N VAL A 116 16.63 4.39 -10.67
CA VAL A 116 15.72 3.57 -9.86
C VAL A 116 14.29 4.12 -9.94
N ALA A 117 14.12 5.43 -9.81
CA ALA A 117 12.79 6.06 -9.89
C ALA A 117 12.13 5.90 -11.26
N LEU A 118 12.87 6.12 -12.35
CA LEU A 118 12.36 5.92 -13.71
C LEU A 118 11.98 4.46 -13.99
N LEU A 119 12.84 3.50 -13.58
CA LEU A 119 12.57 2.08 -13.77
C LEU A 119 11.37 1.62 -12.93
N ALA A 120 11.24 2.07 -11.68
CA ALA A 120 10.11 1.75 -10.81
C ALA A 120 8.79 2.22 -11.40
N THR A 121 8.80 3.43 -11.95
CA THR A 121 7.66 4.04 -12.62
C THR A 121 7.27 3.26 -13.87
N GLY A 122 8.26 2.85 -14.67
CA GLY A 122 8.04 1.99 -15.83
C GLY A 122 7.43 0.64 -15.43
N LEU A 123 8.04 -0.06 -14.48
CA LEU A 123 7.53 -1.36 -14.01
C LEU A 123 6.08 -1.25 -13.52
N PHE A 124 5.74 -0.19 -12.77
CA PHE A 124 4.38 0.03 -12.29
C PHE A 124 3.40 0.39 -13.42
N LEU A 125 3.74 1.38 -14.27
CA LEU A 125 2.82 1.88 -15.29
C LEU A 125 2.52 0.89 -16.41
N PHE A 126 3.44 -0.03 -16.66
CA PHE A 126 3.32 -1.10 -17.65
C PHE A 126 3.02 -2.47 -17.02
N TYR A 127 2.75 -2.53 -15.70
CA TYR A 127 2.38 -3.76 -15.02
C TYR A 127 1.04 -4.30 -15.59
N PRO A 128 1.04 -5.45 -16.31
CA PRO A 128 -0.08 -5.82 -17.19
C PRO A 128 -1.44 -5.90 -16.48
N SER A 129 -1.48 -6.46 -15.28
CA SER A 129 -2.74 -6.60 -14.55
C SER A 129 -3.29 -5.24 -14.12
N LEU A 130 -2.44 -4.35 -13.61
CA LEU A 130 -2.84 -3.00 -13.21
C LEU A 130 -3.26 -2.15 -14.40
N VAL A 131 -2.71 -2.41 -15.59
CA VAL A 131 -3.22 -1.81 -16.84
C VAL A 131 -4.67 -2.24 -17.07
N ILE A 132 -4.98 -3.54 -16.97
CA ILE A 132 -6.33 -4.06 -17.19
C ILE A 132 -7.32 -3.60 -16.11
N PHE A 133 -6.89 -3.46 -14.84
CA PHE A 133 -7.72 -2.92 -13.76
C PHE A 133 -8.22 -1.48 -14.01
N ASN A 134 -7.60 -0.71 -14.92
CA ASN A 134 -8.13 0.61 -15.31
C ASN A 134 -9.51 0.55 -15.97
N TYR A 135 -9.84 -0.58 -16.60
CA TYR A 135 -11.07 -0.75 -17.37
C TYR A 135 -12.20 -1.42 -16.59
N LEU A 136 -11.89 -1.91 -15.37
CA LEU A 136 -12.84 -2.56 -14.49
C LEU A 136 -13.38 -1.53 -13.48
N ILE A 137 -14.66 -1.64 -13.14
CA ILE A 137 -15.32 -0.74 -12.18
C ILE A 137 -15.07 -1.26 -10.76
N LEU A 138 -13.79 -1.24 -10.35
CA LEU A 138 -13.34 -1.78 -9.08
C LEU A 138 -12.46 -0.79 -8.29
N THR A 139 -12.29 -1.07 -6.99
CA THR A 139 -11.65 -0.16 -6.04
C THR A 139 -10.14 0.00 -6.19
N GLU A 140 -9.45 -0.89 -6.92
CA GLU A 140 -7.99 -0.98 -6.99
C GLU A 140 -7.33 0.35 -7.32
N ILE A 141 -7.76 1.02 -8.40
CA ILE A 141 -7.06 2.19 -8.92
C ILE A 141 -7.18 3.39 -7.97
N LEU A 142 -8.41 3.67 -7.49
CA LEU A 142 -8.64 4.73 -6.51
C LEU A 142 -7.89 4.43 -5.20
N PHE A 143 -7.94 3.18 -4.73
CA PHE A 143 -7.26 2.79 -3.50
C PHE A 143 -5.74 2.95 -3.60
N ILE A 144 -5.12 2.45 -4.69
CA ILE A 144 -3.67 2.55 -4.90
C ILE A 144 -3.23 4.02 -4.94
N PHE A 145 -3.97 4.89 -5.63
CA PHE A 145 -3.67 6.31 -5.66
C PHE A 145 -3.68 6.95 -4.26
N LEU A 146 -4.78 6.74 -3.51
CA LEU A 146 -4.92 7.30 -2.14
C LEU A 146 -3.88 6.71 -1.18
N PHE A 147 -3.62 5.41 -1.29
CA PHE A 147 -2.63 4.71 -0.47
C PHE A 147 -1.20 5.22 -0.74
N LEU A 148 -0.81 5.37 -2.02
CA LEU A 148 0.49 5.92 -2.38
C LEU A 148 0.65 7.38 -1.96
N LEU A 149 -0.41 8.18 -2.06
CA LEU A 149 -0.39 9.56 -1.60
C LEU A 149 -0.23 9.64 -0.08
N ALA A 150 -0.99 8.84 0.68
CA ALA A 150 -0.84 8.74 2.14
C ALA A 150 0.57 8.27 2.54
N LEU A 151 1.11 7.27 1.84
CA LEU A 151 2.47 6.79 2.07
C LEU A 151 3.53 7.85 1.75
N TRP A 152 3.38 8.57 0.63
CA TRP A 152 4.28 9.66 0.28
C TRP A 152 4.30 10.74 1.35
N LEU A 153 3.13 11.09 1.89
CA LEU A 153 2.99 12.04 3.00
C LEU A 153 3.62 11.51 4.30
N LEU A 154 3.44 10.23 4.62
CA LEU A 154 4.09 9.59 5.78
C LEU A 154 5.62 9.65 5.67
N VAL A 155 6.18 9.29 4.51
CA VAL A 155 7.63 9.34 4.27
C VAL A 155 8.14 10.78 4.37
N ALA A 156 7.43 11.75 3.77
CA ALA A 156 7.78 13.16 3.92
C ALA A 156 7.70 13.64 5.39
N GLY A 157 6.72 13.17 6.15
CA GLY A 157 6.60 13.46 7.58
C GLY A 157 7.78 12.92 8.39
N ILE A 158 8.19 11.67 8.15
CA ILE A 158 9.34 11.03 8.79
C ILE A 158 10.62 11.83 8.51
N GLU A 159 10.87 12.21 7.24
CA GLU A 159 12.04 13.05 6.90
C GLU A 159 12.05 14.37 7.67
N GLN A 160 10.89 15.00 7.85
CA GLN A 160 10.79 16.26 8.58
C GLN A 160 11.01 16.09 10.09
N LEU A 161 10.58 14.97 10.68
CA LEU A 161 10.88 14.65 12.09
C LEU A 161 12.40 14.57 12.33
N TYR A 162 13.15 14.02 11.36
CA TYR A 162 14.60 13.91 11.43
C TYR A 162 15.36 15.21 11.13
N ARG A 163 14.74 16.16 10.42
CA ARG A 163 15.33 17.49 10.17
C ARG A 163 15.32 18.39 11.41
N LEU A 164 14.45 18.11 12.39
CA LEU A 164 14.23 18.95 13.57
C LEU A 164 15.13 18.61 14.76
N ASP A 165 15.88 17.52 14.68
CA ASP A 165 16.88 17.13 15.67
C ASP A 165 18.01 18.16 15.82
N GLY A 166 17.99 19.23 15.00
CA GLY A 166 18.90 20.37 15.09
C GLY A 166 18.41 21.60 15.87
N ARG A 167 17.10 21.82 16.16
CA ARG A 167 16.62 23.04 16.87
C ARG A 167 15.26 22.92 17.58
N ASP A 168 15.09 23.74 18.63
CA ASP A 168 13.87 23.90 19.44
C ASP A 168 12.61 24.26 18.61
N CYS A 169 11.61 23.37 18.63
CA CYS A 169 10.37 23.44 17.86
C CYS A 169 9.25 24.26 18.54
N PHE A 170 8.28 24.72 17.74
CA PHE A 170 7.07 25.41 18.18
C PHE A 170 6.23 24.61 19.20
N ALA A 171 6.15 23.28 19.06
CA ALA A 171 5.44 22.41 20.00
C ALA A 171 6.03 22.42 21.41
N THR A 172 7.36 22.54 21.54
CA THR A 172 8.03 22.72 22.84
C THR A 172 7.74 24.10 23.44
N ARG A 173 7.51 25.13 22.61
CA ARG A 173 7.09 26.47 23.09
C ARG A 173 5.63 26.49 23.53
N LEU A 174 4.74 25.82 22.80
CA LEU A 174 3.32 25.71 23.18
C LEU A 174 3.17 25.01 24.53
N LEU A 175 3.90 23.89 24.75
CA LEU A 175 3.89 23.16 26.02
C LEU A 175 4.60 23.91 27.16
N ARG A 176 5.66 24.71 26.86
CA ARG A 176 6.30 25.58 27.86
C ARG A 176 5.40 26.76 28.26
N GLY A 177 4.51 27.22 27.38
CA GLY A 177 3.51 28.25 27.71
C GLY A 177 2.47 27.82 28.76
N PHE A 178 2.41 26.53 29.09
CA PHE A 178 1.53 25.97 30.12
C PHE A 178 2.27 25.48 31.38
N ALA A 179 3.60 25.64 31.46
CA ALA A 179 4.36 25.29 32.66
C ALA A 179 4.37 26.49 33.63
N PRO A 180 4.07 26.32 34.93
CA PRO A 180 4.23 27.38 35.91
C PRO A 180 5.71 27.82 35.93
N ARG A 181 5.95 29.13 35.85
CA ARG A 181 7.27 29.70 36.15
C ARG A 181 7.55 29.44 37.63
N ASN A 182 8.56 28.62 37.92
CA ASN A 182 9.17 28.60 39.25
C ASN A 182 10.17 29.75 39.29
N ASP A 183 9.83 30.83 40.00
CA ASP A 183 10.66 32.03 40.14
C ASP A 183 11.78 31.89 41.20
N ASN A 184 12.27 30.67 41.47
CA ASN A 184 13.14 30.38 42.62
C ASN A 184 14.51 29.78 42.30
N ASP A 185 15.08 30.02 41.12
CA ASP A 185 16.48 29.65 40.85
C ASP A 185 17.34 30.90 40.65
N GLY A 186 17.92 31.36 41.76
CA GLY A 186 18.97 32.38 41.77
C GLY A 186 20.30 31.80 41.30
N GLU A 187 20.58 31.86 40.01
CA GLU A 187 21.93 31.70 39.47
C GLU A 187 22.38 32.95 38.71
N LYS A 188 23.56 33.44 39.10
CA LYS A 188 24.25 34.63 38.57
C LYS A 188 24.43 34.57 37.04
N PRO A 189 24.40 35.70 36.33
CA PRO A 189 24.66 35.73 34.90
C PRO A 189 26.15 35.48 34.64
N ARG A 190 26.47 34.41 33.90
CA ARG A 190 27.77 34.28 33.21
C ARG A 190 27.76 35.24 32.01
N ASN A 191 28.73 36.15 31.98
CA ASN A 191 29.02 37.01 30.84
C ASN A 191 29.64 36.18 29.70
N ASP A 192 28.81 35.41 29.00
CA ASP A 192 29.07 35.01 27.63
C ASP A 192 28.10 35.83 26.77
N THR A 193 28.61 36.87 26.11
CA THR A 193 27.82 37.66 25.16
C THR A 193 27.22 36.71 24.12
N PRO A 194 25.88 36.60 24.01
CA PRO A 194 25.28 35.87 22.92
C PRO A 194 25.60 36.65 21.65
N HIS A 195 26.30 36.02 20.70
CA HIS A 195 26.30 36.53 19.34
C HIS A 195 24.84 36.78 18.93
N PRO A 196 24.48 37.97 18.42
CA PRO A 196 23.13 38.24 18.02
C PRO A 196 22.80 37.31 16.85
N VAL A 197 22.04 36.24 17.14
CA VAL A 197 21.35 35.45 16.14
C VAL A 197 20.57 36.46 15.32
N THR A 198 21.01 36.66 14.08
CA THR A 198 20.45 37.70 13.22
C THR A 198 18.94 37.46 13.09
N ALA A 199 18.14 38.51 13.02
CA ALA A 199 16.69 38.38 12.82
C ALA A 199 16.35 37.53 11.56
N SER A 200 17.31 37.38 10.63
CA SER A 200 17.33 36.45 9.50
C SER A 200 17.35 34.96 9.92
N GLU A 201 18.22 34.57 10.85
CA GLU A 201 18.33 33.19 11.36
C GLU A 201 17.15 32.81 12.26
N ALA A 202 16.57 33.78 12.97
CA ALA A 202 15.32 33.62 13.71
C ALA A 202 14.09 33.49 12.76
N LYS A 203 14.11 34.14 11.59
CA LYS A 203 13.03 34.03 10.58
C LYS A 203 13.01 32.68 9.87
N GLN A 204 14.15 32.00 9.81
CA GLN A 204 14.28 30.65 9.27
C GLN A 204 13.82 29.55 10.25
N SER A 205 13.47 29.93 11.50
CA SER A 205 12.91 29.04 12.54
C SER A 205 11.40 28.77 12.37
N ARG A 206 10.82 29.05 11.20
CA ARG A 206 9.38 28.94 10.96
C ARG A 206 8.97 27.49 10.68
N ASP A 207 8.32 26.92 11.69
CA ASP A 207 7.37 25.82 11.68
C ASP A 207 7.77 24.54 10.94
N SER A 208 8.12 23.53 11.73
CA SER A 208 8.05 22.14 11.30
C SER A 208 6.72 21.87 10.61
N LYS A 209 6.73 21.61 9.31
CA LYS A 209 5.55 21.11 8.58
C LYS A 209 5.30 19.62 8.82
N ALA A 210 6.05 18.94 9.70
CA ALA A 210 5.89 17.51 9.98
C ALA A 210 4.46 17.18 10.42
N TRP A 211 3.85 18.03 11.24
CA TRP A 211 2.47 17.87 11.68
C TRP A 211 1.46 17.98 10.52
N ILE A 212 1.73 18.83 9.52
CA ILE A 212 0.89 18.95 8.31
C ILE A 212 0.96 17.65 7.52
N TYR A 213 2.15 17.08 7.35
CA TYR A 213 2.32 15.80 6.66
C TYR A 213 1.60 14.67 7.40
N SER A 214 1.69 14.60 8.74
CA SER A 214 0.96 13.60 9.53
C SER A 214 -0.56 13.77 9.47
N LEU A 215 -1.05 15.02 9.51
CA LEU A 215 -2.47 15.33 9.38
C LEU A 215 -3.00 14.93 8.00
N LEU A 216 -2.35 15.38 6.92
CA LEU A 216 -2.74 15.03 5.56
C LEU A 216 -2.61 13.53 5.30
N ALA A 217 -1.55 12.89 5.81
CA ALA A 217 -1.39 11.45 5.73
C ALA A 217 -2.58 10.73 6.38
N GLY A 218 -3.03 11.16 7.56
CA GLY A 218 -4.20 10.59 8.23
C GLY A 218 -5.50 10.77 7.44
N ILE A 219 -5.70 11.92 6.80
CA ILE A 219 -6.86 12.17 5.91
C ILE A 219 -6.85 11.17 4.74
N PHE A 220 -5.76 11.12 3.97
CA PHE A 220 -5.69 10.24 2.80
C PHE A 220 -5.66 8.75 3.18
N TRP A 221 -5.11 8.41 4.36
CA TRP A 221 -5.18 7.07 4.92
C TRP A 221 -6.61 6.67 5.26
N GLY A 222 -7.38 7.57 5.87
CA GLY A 222 -8.82 7.41 6.13
C GLY A 222 -9.64 7.29 4.84
N LEU A 223 -9.35 8.10 3.81
CA LEU A 223 -10.00 7.96 2.50
C LEU A 223 -9.66 6.63 1.83
N ALA A 224 -8.41 6.19 1.90
CA ALA A 224 -8.02 4.86 1.44
C ALA A 224 -8.80 3.77 2.20
N SER A 225 -8.97 3.93 3.52
CA SER A 225 -9.78 3.03 4.35
C SER A 225 -11.25 3.00 3.93
N LEU A 226 -11.86 4.15 3.60
CA LEU A 226 -13.22 4.21 3.08
C LEU A 226 -13.37 3.69 1.64
N THR A 227 -12.26 3.43 0.95
CA THR A 227 -12.24 2.74 -0.35
C THR A 227 -12.09 1.23 -0.16
N ARG A 228 -11.19 0.82 0.74
CA ARG A 228 -10.98 -0.57 1.16
C ARG A 228 -10.61 -0.60 2.63
N SER A 229 -11.31 -1.40 3.42
CA SER A 229 -11.17 -1.48 4.89
C SER A 229 -9.84 -2.04 5.40
N VAL A 230 -8.90 -2.39 4.54
CA VAL A 230 -7.63 -3.01 4.93
C VAL A 230 -6.69 -2.05 5.67
N THR A 231 -6.78 -0.73 5.48
CA THR A 231 -5.79 0.20 6.06
C THR A 231 -6.13 0.70 7.47
N TYR A 232 -7.43 0.79 7.83
CA TYR A 232 -7.81 1.38 9.11
C TYR A 232 -7.29 0.61 10.34
N PRO A 233 -7.21 -0.75 10.36
CA PRO A 233 -6.70 -1.46 11.53
C PRO A 233 -5.19 -1.27 11.71
N LEU A 234 -4.46 -0.84 10.66
CA LEU A 234 -3.03 -0.54 10.75
C LEU A 234 -2.73 0.85 11.34
N THR A 235 -3.73 1.74 11.42
CA THR A 235 -3.60 3.11 11.93
C THR A 235 -2.84 3.23 13.26
N PRO A 236 -3.18 2.50 14.34
CA PRO A 236 -2.45 2.61 15.61
C PRO A 236 -0.98 2.17 15.51
N PHE A 237 -0.67 1.20 14.64
CA PHE A 237 0.70 0.74 14.44
C PHE A 237 1.53 1.75 13.67
N ILE A 238 0.95 2.49 12.71
CA ILE A 238 1.64 3.61 12.05
C ILE A 238 1.91 4.73 13.03
N ALA A 239 0.95 5.08 13.90
CA ALA A 239 1.15 6.10 14.91
C ALA A 239 2.23 5.70 15.92
N LEU A 240 2.22 4.45 16.37
CA LEU A 240 3.28 3.88 17.21
C LEU A 240 4.62 3.91 16.48
N PHE A 241 4.65 3.54 15.19
CA PHE A 241 5.85 3.59 14.37
C PHE A 241 6.43 5.02 14.33
N LEU A 242 5.61 6.04 14.06
CA LEU A 242 6.03 7.45 14.06
C LEU A 242 6.64 7.86 15.41
N PHE A 243 6.06 7.43 16.52
CA PHE A 243 6.62 7.65 17.86
C PHE A 243 7.97 6.94 18.07
N LEU A 244 8.07 5.67 17.66
CA LEU A 244 9.27 4.86 17.84
C LEU A 244 10.44 5.36 16.99
N VAL A 245 10.19 5.79 15.76
CA VAL A 245 11.24 6.28 14.85
C VAL A 245 11.58 7.74 15.06
N SER A 246 10.70 8.56 15.65
CA SER A 246 11.05 9.98 15.86
C SER A 246 12.24 10.12 16.83
N PRO A 247 13.28 10.92 16.49
CA PRO A 247 14.35 11.29 17.42
C PRO A 247 13.81 12.02 18.63
N ASN A 248 12.91 12.98 18.40
CA ASN A 248 12.19 13.68 19.46
C ASN A 248 10.86 12.96 19.75
N LYS A 249 10.78 12.30 20.91
CA LYS A 249 9.59 11.52 21.30
C LYS A 249 8.32 12.34 21.46
N LYS A 250 8.42 13.61 21.89
CA LYS A 250 7.24 14.50 21.97
C LYS A 250 6.69 14.82 20.58
N GLN A 251 7.56 15.09 19.62
CA GLN A 251 7.15 15.35 18.23
C GLN A 251 6.59 14.09 17.56
N GLY A 252 7.22 12.92 17.79
CA GLY A 252 6.73 11.65 17.27
C GLY A 252 5.35 11.28 17.83
N LEU A 253 5.15 11.48 19.14
CA LEU A 253 3.86 11.29 19.79
C LEU A 253 2.80 12.23 19.20
N PHE A 254 3.12 13.51 19.07
CA PHE A 254 2.21 14.50 18.50
C PHE A 254 1.85 14.17 17.04
N ALA A 255 2.83 13.80 16.21
CA ALA A 255 2.62 13.33 14.85
C ALA A 255 1.72 12.08 14.79
N GLY A 256 1.94 11.10 15.67
CA GLY A 256 1.10 9.92 15.79
C GLY A 256 -0.34 10.23 16.19
N ILE A 257 -0.54 11.13 17.17
CA ILE A 257 -1.87 11.59 17.60
C ILE A 257 -2.59 12.29 16.46
N LEU A 258 -1.94 13.22 15.75
CA LEU A 258 -2.54 13.93 14.62
C LEU A 258 -2.91 12.99 13.48
N PHE A 259 -2.07 11.99 13.20
CA PHE A 259 -2.37 10.98 12.19
C PHE A 259 -3.61 10.16 12.56
N ILE A 260 -3.70 9.68 13.82
CA ILE A 260 -4.89 8.96 14.32
C ILE A 260 -6.11 9.88 14.27
N PHE A 261 -6.00 11.09 14.79
CA PHE A 261 -7.09 12.06 14.84
C PHE A 261 -7.65 12.34 13.45
N ALA A 262 -6.79 12.65 12.47
CA ALA A 262 -7.21 12.88 11.09
C ALA A 262 -7.85 11.64 10.44
N THR A 263 -7.31 10.45 10.71
CA THR A 263 -7.89 9.19 10.21
C THR A 263 -9.29 8.99 10.80
N VAL A 264 -9.44 9.09 12.11
CA VAL A 264 -10.72 8.93 12.82
C VAL A 264 -11.73 9.99 12.37
N LEU A 265 -11.31 11.24 12.25
CA LEU A 265 -12.15 12.33 11.75
C LEU A 265 -12.66 12.04 10.34
N THR A 266 -11.81 11.53 9.46
CA THR A 266 -12.20 11.13 8.10
C THR A 266 -13.20 9.97 8.09
N LEU A 267 -13.04 8.99 8.98
CA LEU A 267 -13.96 7.86 9.11
C LEU A 267 -15.29 8.24 9.82
N SER A 268 -15.25 9.26 10.68
CA SER A 268 -16.32 9.58 11.62
C SER A 268 -17.71 9.80 11.01
N PRO A 269 -17.90 10.45 9.84
CA PRO A 269 -19.23 10.61 9.27
C PRO A 269 -19.85 9.26 8.91
N TRP A 270 -19.03 8.35 8.37
CA TRP A 270 -19.47 7.02 8.00
C TRP A 270 -19.74 6.14 9.22
N ILE A 271 -18.89 6.22 10.24
CA ILE A 271 -19.09 5.54 11.52
C ILE A 271 -20.40 5.99 12.18
N ALA A 272 -20.64 7.30 12.23
CA ALA A 272 -21.85 7.88 12.83
C ALA A 272 -23.10 7.38 12.09
N ARG A 273 -23.08 7.41 10.75
CA ARG A 273 -24.17 6.86 9.93
C ARG A 273 -24.41 5.39 10.23
N ASN A 274 -23.36 4.57 10.26
CA ASN A 274 -23.54 3.13 10.49
C ASN A 274 -24.07 2.83 11.89
N TYR A 275 -23.62 3.59 12.89
CA TYR A 275 -24.13 3.46 14.25
C TYR A 275 -25.62 3.81 14.34
N GLN A 276 -26.04 4.91 13.69
CA GLN A 276 -27.46 5.30 13.62
C GLN A 276 -28.32 4.26 12.89
N VAL A 277 -27.80 3.66 11.82
CA VAL A 277 -28.55 2.71 10.99
C VAL A 277 -28.64 1.32 11.61
N PHE A 278 -27.54 0.81 12.17
CA PHE A 278 -27.44 -0.58 12.63
C PHE A 278 -27.38 -0.73 14.16
N GLY A 279 -27.40 0.36 14.92
CA GLY A 279 -27.26 0.35 16.38
C GLY A 279 -25.90 -0.15 16.88
N HIS A 280 -24.92 -0.28 15.99
CA HIS A 280 -23.65 -0.98 16.24
C HIS A 280 -22.48 -0.25 15.61
N PHE A 281 -21.33 -0.28 16.28
CA PHE A 281 -20.10 0.31 15.77
C PHE A 281 -19.60 -0.49 14.56
N ILE A 282 -19.56 0.16 13.39
CA ILE A 282 -18.95 -0.35 12.15
C ILE A 282 -18.03 0.73 11.60
N ALA A 283 -16.72 0.47 11.65
CA ALA A 283 -15.70 1.43 11.22
C ALA A 283 -15.80 1.77 9.72
N VAL A 284 -15.89 0.73 8.88
CA VAL A 284 -15.88 0.88 7.41
C VAL A 284 -16.88 -0.06 6.75
N ASP A 285 -16.73 -1.37 6.92
CA ASP A 285 -17.64 -2.34 6.31
C ASP A 285 -17.89 -3.57 7.18
N THR A 286 -18.91 -4.34 6.80
CA THR A 286 -19.28 -5.60 7.46
C THR A 286 -18.66 -6.86 6.84
N MET A 287 -18.05 -6.74 5.66
CA MET A 287 -17.42 -7.87 4.97
C MET A 287 -16.18 -8.39 5.65
N GLY A 288 -15.45 -7.56 6.42
CA GLY A 288 -14.29 -8.03 7.17
C GLY A 288 -14.59 -9.22 8.08
N GLY A 289 -15.71 -9.17 8.83
CA GLY A 289 -16.11 -10.27 9.71
C GLY A 289 -16.66 -11.48 8.95
N LEU A 290 -17.39 -11.24 7.87
CA LEU A 290 -17.89 -12.31 6.98
C LEU A 290 -16.74 -13.07 6.29
N ASN A 291 -15.72 -12.34 5.83
CA ASN A 291 -14.52 -12.94 5.24
C ASN A 291 -13.71 -13.74 6.26
N LEU A 292 -13.67 -13.30 7.53
CA LEU A 292 -13.01 -14.05 8.61
C LEU A 292 -13.70 -15.40 8.81
N TYR A 293 -15.02 -15.43 8.78
CA TYR A 293 -15.78 -16.66 8.90
C TYR A 293 -15.62 -17.56 7.67
N MET A 294 -15.80 -17.02 6.46
CA MET A 294 -15.59 -17.76 5.22
C MET A 294 -14.19 -18.39 5.13
N GLY A 295 -13.16 -17.74 5.69
CA GLY A 295 -11.81 -18.29 5.73
C GLY A 295 -11.52 -19.27 6.86
N ASN A 296 -12.43 -19.43 7.82
CA ASN A 296 -12.25 -20.23 9.04
C ASN A 296 -13.57 -20.91 9.46
N TYR A 297 -14.31 -21.46 8.50
CA TYR A 297 -15.54 -22.23 8.72
C TYR A 297 -15.29 -23.72 8.47
N GLU A 298 -16.08 -24.60 9.09
CA GLU A 298 -15.93 -26.07 9.01
C GLU A 298 -15.84 -26.57 7.56
N HIS A 299 -16.80 -26.18 6.71
CA HIS A 299 -16.84 -26.59 5.31
C HIS A 299 -16.00 -25.69 4.37
N THR A 300 -15.07 -24.90 4.90
CA THR A 300 -14.14 -24.12 4.06
C THR A 300 -13.14 -25.06 3.38
N PRO A 301 -13.08 -25.09 2.04
CA PRO A 301 -12.10 -25.91 1.34
C PRO A 301 -10.68 -25.51 1.72
N LEU A 302 -9.83 -26.49 2.03
CA LEU A 302 -8.48 -26.27 2.56
C LEU A 302 -7.61 -25.42 1.62
N HIS A 303 -7.66 -25.70 0.32
CA HIS A 303 -6.78 -25.10 -0.68
C HIS A 303 -7.33 -23.80 -1.30
N ARG A 304 -8.64 -23.57 -1.21
CA ARG A 304 -9.32 -22.43 -1.84
C ARG A 304 -10.43 -21.92 -0.92
N ALA A 305 -10.08 -21.06 0.02
CA ALA A 305 -11.06 -20.52 0.97
C ALA A 305 -12.25 -19.82 0.27
N TRP A 306 -12.03 -19.20 -0.89
CA TRP A 306 -13.09 -18.56 -1.68
C TRP A 306 -14.06 -19.52 -2.36
N ALA A 307 -13.72 -20.81 -2.48
CA ALA A 307 -14.63 -21.81 -3.03
C ALA A 307 -15.73 -22.20 -2.02
N ALA A 308 -15.63 -21.76 -0.76
CA ALA A 308 -16.70 -21.94 0.22
C ALA A 308 -18.03 -21.27 -0.21
N VAL A 309 -17.96 -20.27 -1.10
CA VAL A 309 -19.15 -19.59 -1.66
C VAL A 309 -19.92 -20.49 -2.64
N ASP A 310 -19.22 -21.44 -3.25
CA ASP A 310 -19.74 -22.40 -4.24
C ASP A 310 -20.25 -23.70 -3.59
N ASN A 311 -20.15 -23.82 -2.26
CA ASN A 311 -20.69 -24.96 -1.52
C ASN A 311 -22.22 -25.08 -1.74
N PRO A 312 -22.78 -26.30 -1.67
CA PRO A 312 -24.23 -26.52 -1.66
C PRO A 312 -24.93 -25.60 -0.64
N PRO A 313 -26.15 -25.09 -0.93
CA PRO A 313 -26.82 -24.10 -0.09
C PRO A 313 -26.92 -24.49 1.39
N GLU A 314 -27.06 -25.77 1.69
CA GLU A 314 -27.19 -26.32 3.04
C GLU A 314 -25.91 -26.14 3.89
N ILE A 315 -24.74 -26.09 3.24
CA ILE A 315 -23.41 -25.99 3.87
C ILE A 315 -22.60 -24.79 3.38
N ALA A 316 -23.23 -23.88 2.64
CA ALA A 316 -22.61 -22.62 2.24
C ALA A 316 -22.53 -21.70 3.45
N TRP A 317 -21.35 -21.11 3.70
CA TRP A 317 -21.07 -20.31 4.90
C TRP A 317 -22.04 -19.14 5.15
N TYR A 318 -22.78 -18.68 4.13
CA TYR A 318 -23.76 -17.61 4.24
C TYR A 318 -25.22 -18.05 4.03
N ARG A 319 -25.48 -19.19 3.35
CA ARG A 319 -26.84 -19.70 3.10
C ARG A 319 -27.25 -20.83 4.04
N GLY A 320 -26.30 -21.63 4.52
CA GLY A 320 -26.56 -22.74 5.44
C GLY A 320 -27.08 -22.29 6.80
N HIS A 321 -27.00 -20.99 7.10
CA HIS A 321 -27.38 -20.37 8.36
C HIS A 321 -28.59 -19.43 8.24
N GLU A 322 -29.37 -19.51 7.17
CA GLU A 322 -30.51 -18.62 6.93
C GLU A 322 -31.51 -18.54 8.10
N LYS A 323 -31.75 -19.66 8.80
CA LYS A 323 -32.62 -19.68 9.99
C LYS A 323 -32.09 -18.83 11.15
N GLU A 324 -30.77 -18.83 11.34
CA GLU A 324 -30.09 -18.11 12.42
C GLU A 324 -29.87 -16.63 12.07
N LEU A 325 -29.73 -16.34 10.77
CA LEU A 325 -29.42 -15.01 10.26
C LEU A 325 -30.66 -14.23 9.78
N GLY A 326 -31.81 -14.87 9.62
CA GLY A 326 -33.00 -14.32 8.96
C GLY A 326 -33.59 -13.07 9.61
N GLY A 327 -33.40 -12.89 10.92
CA GLY A 327 -33.85 -11.70 11.67
C GLY A 327 -32.75 -10.69 11.97
N LEU A 328 -31.49 -10.99 11.65
CA LEU A 328 -30.35 -10.17 12.03
C LEU A 328 -30.05 -9.08 10.98
N ASN A 329 -29.75 -7.88 11.47
CA ASN A 329 -29.21 -6.81 10.64
C ASN A 329 -27.75 -7.11 10.23
N GLU A 330 -27.18 -6.34 9.31
CA GLU A 330 -25.83 -6.61 8.78
C GLU A 330 -24.73 -6.58 9.85
N ALA A 331 -24.85 -5.69 10.83
CA ALA A 331 -23.87 -5.58 11.92
C ALA A 331 -23.94 -6.79 12.87
N GLU A 332 -25.15 -7.25 13.16
CA GLU A 332 -25.38 -8.46 13.97
C GLU A 332 -24.88 -9.71 13.24
N LYS A 333 -25.14 -9.83 11.93
CA LYS A 333 -24.60 -10.90 11.08
C LYS A 333 -23.07 -10.95 11.11
N GLN A 334 -22.42 -9.79 11.02
CA GLN A 334 -20.97 -9.70 11.14
C GLN A 334 -20.47 -10.20 12.51
N ARG A 335 -21.11 -9.77 13.60
CA ARG A 335 -20.72 -10.20 14.97
C ARG A 335 -20.89 -11.70 15.15
N TRP A 336 -22.00 -12.25 14.67
CA TRP A 336 -22.24 -13.68 14.64
C TRP A 336 -21.15 -14.42 13.87
N ALA A 337 -20.80 -13.93 12.67
CA ALA A 337 -19.77 -14.53 11.83
C ALA A 337 -18.38 -14.51 12.51
N ILE A 338 -18.00 -13.38 13.12
CA ILE A 338 -16.76 -13.28 13.89
C ILE A 338 -16.76 -14.27 15.05
N LYS A 339 -17.86 -14.35 15.82
CA LYS A 339 -17.99 -15.28 16.93
C LYS A 339 -17.80 -16.73 16.46
N LYS A 340 -18.49 -17.13 15.40
CA LYS A 340 -18.41 -18.48 14.84
C LYS A 340 -17.02 -18.82 14.28
N ALA A 341 -16.36 -17.86 13.63
CA ALA A 341 -15.00 -18.04 13.16
C ALA A 341 -14.04 -18.28 14.34
N LEU A 342 -14.16 -17.48 15.42
CA LEU A 342 -13.32 -17.61 16.60
C LEU A 342 -13.57 -18.91 17.37
N GLU A 343 -14.83 -19.35 17.48
CA GLU A 343 -15.20 -20.67 18.04
C GLU A 343 -14.49 -21.78 17.27
N PHE A 344 -14.67 -21.82 15.94
CA PHE A 344 -14.02 -22.81 15.09
C PHE A 344 -12.49 -22.79 15.22
N MET A 345 -11.89 -21.60 15.23
CA MET A 345 -10.43 -21.44 15.33
C MET A 345 -9.88 -21.97 16.66
N LYS A 346 -10.62 -21.78 17.75
CA LYS A 346 -10.25 -22.27 19.09
C LYS A 346 -10.40 -23.79 19.20
N GLU A 347 -11.46 -24.35 18.60
CA GLU A 347 -11.72 -25.79 18.59
C GLU A 347 -10.73 -26.54 17.67
N ASN A 348 -10.25 -25.88 16.61
CA ASN A 348 -9.39 -26.49 15.59
C ASN A 348 -8.08 -25.71 15.39
N PRO A 349 -7.21 -25.59 16.42
CA PRO A 349 -6.02 -24.74 16.34
C PRO A 349 -5.01 -25.23 15.29
N GLY A 350 -4.82 -26.55 15.15
CA GLY A 350 -3.91 -27.13 14.15
C GLY A 350 -4.36 -26.86 12.71
N LEU A 351 -5.65 -27.07 12.43
CA LEU A 351 -6.23 -26.78 11.11
C LEU A 351 -6.21 -25.28 10.82
N THR A 352 -6.43 -24.43 11.84
CA THR A 352 -6.35 -22.97 11.72
C THR A 352 -4.94 -22.52 11.36
N ALA A 353 -3.92 -23.07 12.01
CA ALA A 353 -2.52 -22.79 11.67
C ALA A 353 -2.20 -23.20 10.23
N LEU A 354 -2.63 -24.40 9.81
CA LEU A 354 -2.47 -24.87 8.43
C LEU A 354 -3.18 -23.96 7.42
N ARG A 355 -4.46 -23.61 7.67
CA ARG A 355 -5.22 -22.68 6.82
C ARG A 355 -4.58 -21.30 6.75
N THR A 356 -3.97 -20.83 7.83
CA THR A 356 -3.26 -19.55 7.86
C THR A 356 -2.03 -19.58 6.94
N LEU A 357 -1.25 -20.66 6.96
CA LEU A 357 -0.12 -20.85 6.05
C LEU A 357 -0.59 -20.94 4.59
N ILE A 358 -1.66 -21.67 4.32
CA ILE A 358 -2.22 -21.80 2.97
C ILE A 358 -2.79 -20.47 2.48
N LYS A 359 -3.52 -19.72 3.33
CA LYS A 359 -4.01 -18.38 2.99
C LYS A 359 -2.86 -17.41 2.72
N THR A 360 -1.73 -17.55 3.42
CA THR A 360 -0.51 -16.80 3.12
C THR A 360 0.01 -17.12 1.72
N ALA A 361 0.09 -18.41 1.37
CA ALA A 361 0.46 -18.85 0.02
C ALA A 361 -0.54 -18.35 -1.03
N ASN A 362 -1.85 -18.38 -0.74
CA ASN A 362 -2.91 -17.88 -1.61
C ASN A 362 -2.89 -16.35 -1.79
N PHE A 363 -2.41 -15.60 -0.80
CA PHE A 363 -2.19 -14.16 -0.92
C PHE A 363 -1.03 -13.87 -1.88
N TRP A 364 0.05 -14.65 -1.80
CA TRP A 364 1.23 -14.52 -2.67
C TRP A 364 1.24 -15.45 -3.90
N GLN A 365 0.12 -16.12 -4.17
CA GLN A 365 -0.03 -17.04 -5.31
C GLN A 365 0.17 -16.32 -6.64
N LEU A 366 0.33 -17.09 -7.72
CA LEU A 366 0.48 -16.51 -9.05
C LEU A 366 -0.71 -15.60 -9.39
N GLU A 367 -0.41 -14.45 -9.99
CA GLU A 367 -1.44 -13.51 -10.34
C GLU A 367 -2.29 -14.06 -11.49
N ARG A 368 -3.56 -14.34 -11.19
CA ARG A 368 -4.47 -15.01 -12.13
C ARG A 368 -5.86 -14.40 -12.20
N THR A 369 -6.14 -13.32 -11.47
CA THR A 369 -7.50 -12.73 -11.41
C THR A 369 -8.01 -12.39 -12.80
N ILE A 370 -7.18 -11.70 -13.59
CA ILE A 370 -7.51 -11.34 -14.97
C ILE A 370 -7.52 -12.57 -15.89
N ILE A 371 -6.57 -13.49 -15.72
CA ILE A 371 -6.49 -14.74 -16.50
C ILE A 371 -7.78 -15.56 -16.32
N ALA A 372 -8.22 -15.76 -15.08
CA ALA A 372 -9.47 -16.45 -14.76
C ALA A 372 -10.70 -15.71 -15.32
N GLY A 373 -10.68 -14.37 -15.33
CA GLY A 373 -11.72 -13.57 -15.98
C GLY A 373 -11.77 -13.79 -17.49
N MET A 374 -10.62 -13.81 -18.17
CA MET A 374 -10.55 -14.12 -19.62
C MET A 374 -11.10 -15.52 -19.90
N GLN A 375 -10.70 -16.52 -19.13
CA GLN A 375 -11.16 -17.91 -19.27
C GLN A 375 -12.67 -18.07 -19.04
N ARG A 376 -13.26 -17.26 -18.15
CA ARG A 376 -14.71 -17.22 -17.93
C ARG A 376 -15.46 -16.38 -18.96
N GLY A 377 -14.76 -15.80 -19.93
CA GLY A 377 -15.35 -14.92 -20.94
C GLY A 377 -15.80 -13.56 -20.40
N TYR A 378 -15.27 -13.12 -19.25
CA TYR A 378 -15.67 -11.85 -18.63
C TYR A 378 -15.24 -10.65 -19.44
N PHE A 379 -14.26 -10.78 -20.34
CA PHE A 379 -13.72 -9.69 -21.16
C PHE A 379 -13.95 -9.96 -22.65
N PRO A 380 -15.09 -9.54 -23.23
CA PRO A 380 -15.42 -9.83 -24.63
C PRO A 380 -14.37 -9.35 -25.63
N GLY A 381 -13.77 -8.18 -25.37
CA GLY A 381 -12.71 -7.60 -26.21
C GLY A 381 -11.36 -8.35 -26.17
N LEU A 382 -11.20 -9.32 -25.27
CA LEU A 382 -9.97 -10.12 -25.11
C LEU A 382 -10.16 -11.60 -25.48
N ARG A 383 -11.23 -11.96 -26.19
CA ARG A 383 -11.57 -13.37 -26.52
C ARG A 383 -10.60 -14.08 -27.47
N ASN A 384 -9.65 -13.38 -28.08
CA ASN A 384 -8.67 -14.00 -28.97
C ASN A 384 -7.67 -14.86 -28.18
N LYS A 385 -7.49 -16.13 -28.56
CA LYS A 385 -6.65 -17.08 -27.80
C LYS A 385 -5.17 -16.69 -27.75
N LEU A 386 -4.63 -16.15 -28.85
CA LEU A 386 -3.25 -15.67 -28.86
C LEU A 386 -3.09 -14.49 -27.91
N VAL A 387 -4.04 -13.54 -27.92
CA VAL A 387 -4.05 -12.40 -27.00
C VAL A 387 -4.13 -12.86 -25.55
N GLU A 388 -5.01 -13.82 -25.24
CA GLU A 388 -5.13 -14.41 -23.89
C GLU A 388 -3.79 -15.02 -23.44
N ILE A 389 -3.12 -15.79 -24.30
CA ILE A 389 -1.81 -16.40 -23.99
C ILE A 389 -0.77 -15.31 -23.72
N TRP A 390 -0.63 -14.32 -24.61
CA TRP A 390 0.36 -13.25 -24.46
C TRP A 390 0.11 -12.40 -23.20
N ILE A 391 -1.13 -12.05 -22.90
CA ILE A 391 -1.49 -11.32 -21.68
C ILE A 391 -1.19 -12.19 -20.45
N SER A 392 -1.54 -13.47 -20.47
CA SER A 392 -1.29 -14.38 -19.36
C SER A 392 0.21 -14.55 -19.07
N LEU A 393 1.03 -14.78 -20.10
CA LEU A 393 2.48 -14.88 -19.97
C LEU A 393 3.08 -13.55 -19.47
N SER A 394 2.56 -12.41 -19.95
CA SER A 394 3.01 -11.10 -19.50
C SER A 394 2.69 -10.84 -18.03
N ILE A 395 1.48 -11.19 -17.58
CA ILE A 395 1.06 -11.07 -16.17
C ILE A 395 1.96 -11.94 -15.29
N LEU A 396 2.11 -13.23 -15.62
CA LEU A 396 2.90 -14.17 -14.83
C LEU A 396 4.37 -13.77 -14.79
N GLY A 397 4.96 -13.43 -15.94
CA GLY A 397 6.36 -13.01 -16.03
C GLY A 397 6.63 -11.72 -15.27
N ALA A 398 5.76 -10.70 -15.42
CA ALA A 398 5.89 -9.45 -14.68
C ALA A 398 5.74 -9.64 -13.17
N TYR A 399 4.77 -10.46 -12.74
CA TYR A 399 4.55 -10.75 -11.32
C TYR A 399 5.75 -11.48 -10.71
N VAL A 400 6.21 -12.57 -11.34
CA VAL A 400 7.38 -13.34 -10.85
C VAL A 400 8.61 -12.45 -10.76
N PHE A 401 8.86 -11.64 -11.79
CA PHE A 401 9.97 -10.69 -11.79
C PHE A 401 9.87 -9.68 -10.64
N VAL A 402 8.74 -8.98 -10.51
CA VAL A 402 8.54 -7.93 -9.50
C VAL A 402 8.60 -8.50 -8.08
N VAL A 403 8.03 -9.68 -7.84
CA VAL A 403 8.05 -10.32 -6.52
C VAL A 403 9.47 -10.76 -6.16
N ILE A 404 10.13 -11.56 -6.98
CA ILE A 404 11.47 -12.08 -6.66
C ILE A 404 12.46 -10.93 -6.49
N PHE A 405 12.54 -10.02 -7.47
CA PHE A 405 13.50 -8.93 -7.44
C PHE A 405 13.11 -7.87 -6.40
N GLY A 406 11.82 -7.67 -6.16
CA GLY A 406 11.30 -6.75 -5.14
C GLY A 406 11.66 -7.18 -3.73
N PHE A 407 11.41 -8.45 -3.38
CA PHE A 407 11.80 -8.98 -2.07
C PHE A 407 13.32 -9.07 -1.91
N CYS A 408 14.06 -9.44 -2.97
CA CYS A 408 15.52 -9.42 -2.92
C CYS A 408 16.06 -8.01 -2.68
N GLY A 409 15.55 -7.00 -3.41
CA GLY A 409 15.93 -5.60 -3.23
C GLY A 409 15.59 -5.06 -1.84
N LEU A 410 14.40 -5.40 -1.32
CA LEU A 410 13.94 -4.99 0.01
C LEU A 410 14.79 -5.62 1.11
N LEU A 411 14.96 -6.94 1.11
CA LEU A 411 15.75 -7.65 2.11
C LEU A 411 17.21 -7.21 2.07
N TRP A 412 17.76 -7.00 0.86
CA TRP A 412 19.11 -6.48 0.71
C TRP A 412 19.28 -5.13 1.41
N ARG A 413 18.39 -4.20 1.10
CA ARG A 413 18.46 -2.83 1.62
C ARG A 413 18.16 -2.78 3.12
N ALA A 414 17.16 -3.51 3.59
CA ALA A 414 16.76 -3.55 5.00
C ALA A 414 17.78 -4.26 5.90
N LEU A 415 18.39 -5.35 5.42
CA LEU A 415 19.40 -6.12 6.15
C LEU A 415 20.83 -5.58 5.95
N GLY A 416 21.05 -4.72 4.96
CA GLY A 416 22.32 -4.04 4.69
C GLY A 416 22.93 -3.42 5.94
N LYS A 417 24.01 -4.00 6.49
CA LYS A 417 24.90 -3.26 7.40
C LYS A 417 25.66 -2.26 6.54
N ASN A 418 25.67 -1.00 6.97
CA ASN A 418 26.34 0.14 6.34
C ASN A 418 27.64 -0.19 5.60
N GLU A 419 27.59 -0.48 4.31
CA GLU A 419 28.76 -0.56 3.43
C GLU A 419 28.37 -0.07 2.04
N ILE A 420 28.10 1.23 1.92
CA ILE A 420 28.73 2.00 0.86
C ILE A 420 29.76 2.82 1.61
N ALA A 421 30.95 2.24 1.74
CA ALA A 421 32.13 2.97 2.16
C ALA A 421 32.19 4.21 1.27
N SER A 422 32.23 5.38 1.90
CA SER A 422 32.90 6.52 1.28
C SER A 422 34.21 6.00 0.72
N VAL A 423 34.39 6.05 -0.59
CA VAL A 423 35.69 5.85 -1.23
C VAL A 423 36.72 6.58 -0.37
N PRO A 424 37.78 5.92 0.14
CA PRO A 424 38.83 6.65 0.83
C PRO A 424 39.42 7.62 -0.18
N VAL A 425 39.17 8.91 0.01
CA VAL A 425 40.01 9.94 -0.61
C VAL A 425 41.30 9.90 0.19
N GLY A 426 42.22 9.04 -0.24
CA GLY A 426 43.45 8.80 0.49
C GLY A 426 44.35 7.77 -0.19
N ASP A 427 44.55 7.90 -1.49
CA ASP A 427 45.60 7.18 -2.23
C ASP A 427 46.23 8.07 -3.31
N LEU A 428 46.36 9.37 -3.02
CA LEU A 428 47.18 10.29 -3.81
C LEU A 428 47.99 11.18 -2.88
N ALA A 429 49.32 11.10 -3.05
CA ALA A 429 50.38 11.93 -2.48
C ALA A 429 50.88 11.60 -1.06
N MET A 430 51.66 10.52 -0.94
CA MET A 430 52.79 10.48 -0.01
C MET A 430 54.07 10.83 -0.77
N THR A 431 54.25 12.12 -1.03
CA THR A 431 55.58 12.72 -1.24
C THR A 431 55.73 13.89 -0.28
N GLU A 432 56.75 13.75 0.55
CA GLU A 432 57.42 14.76 1.38
C GLU A 432 56.74 15.22 2.67
N GLY A 433 57.53 15.12 3.74
CA GLY A 433 57.08 15.21 5.11
C GLY A 433 56.77 16.62 5.56
N ARG A 434 55.62 16.76 6.22
CA ARG A 434 55.31 17.79 7.22
C ARG A 434 54.32 17.19 8.21
N ARG A 435 54.62 17.29 9.51
CA ARG A 435 53.77 16.81 10.62
C ARG A 435 52.39 17.50 10.56
N PRO A 436 51.27 16.81 10.82
CA PRO A 436 49.98 17.48 10.86
C PRO A 436 49.82 18.26 12.18
N LEU A 437 49.59 19.57 12.08
CA LEU A 437 48.98 20.35 13.14
C LEU A 437 47.56 19.80 13.41
N ALA A 438 47.20 19.74 14.69
CA ALA A 438 45.87 19.37 15.15
C ALA A 438 44.80 20.29 14.52
N MET A 439 44.11 19.78 13.50
CA MET A 439 43.00 20.46 12.86
C MET A 439 41.73 20.12 13.64
N THR A 440 41.24 21.10 14.38
CA THR A 440 39.96 21.10 15.06
C THR A 440 38.84 20.72 14.09
N ARG A 441 37.95 19.82 14.54
CA ARG A 441 36.68 19.50 13.89
C ARG A 441 35.85 20.78 13.75
N ASP A 442 35.90 21.39 12.59
CA ASP A 442 34.88 22.36 12.18
C ASP A 442 34.33 21.93 10.82
N MET A 443 33.26 21.14 10.88
CA MET A 443 32.62 20.54 9.72
C MET A 443 31.11 20.78 9.82
N SER A 444 30.71 22.03 9.70
CA SER A 444 29.38 22.38 9.18
C SER A 444 29.36 23.88 8.97
N LEU A 445 29.31 24.33 7.71
CA LEU A 445 28.69 25.60 7.26
C LEU A 445 29.05 25.83 5.79
N ARG A 446 28.44 25.03 4.89
CA ARG A 446 28.18 25.49 3.51
C ARG A 446 26.79 25.02 3.11
N GLY A 447 25.96 25.99 2.72
CA GLY A 447 24.57 25.81 2.32
C GLY A 447 24.44 24.97 1.06
N GLY A 448 24.32 23.66 1.25
CA GLY A 448 23.85 22.70 0.25
C GLY A 448 22.45 22.23 0.62
N SER A 449 21.64 21.90 -0.38
CA SER A 449 20.32 21.28 -0.24
C SER A 449 20.32 20.18 0.85
N LEU A 450 19.44 20.34 1.84
CA LEU A 450 19.30 19.48 3.02
C LEU A 450 18.91 18.04 2.66
N GLU A 451 19.91 17.18 2.45
CA GLU A 451 19.72 15.75 2.19
C GLU A 451 19.21 15.01 3.45
N PRO A 452 18.29 14.03 3.30
CA PRO A 452 17.79 13.25 4.43
C PRO A 452 18.89 12.40 5.07
N THR A 453 18.77 12.15 6.37
CA THR A 453 19.75 11.35 7.12
C THR A 453 19.67 9.88 6.71
N LYS A 454 20.81 9.17 6.65
CA LYS A 454 20.86 7.71 6.41
C LYS A 454 19.93 6.93 7.35
N GLN A 455 19.78 7.43 8.59
CA GLN A 455 18.89 6.84 9.58
C GLN A 455 17.41 6.95 9.19
N SER A 456 16.96 8.13 8.71
CA SER A 456 15.58 8.31 8.24
C SER A 456 15.23 7.37 7.08
N GLN A 457 16.15 7.19 6.12
CA GLN A 457 15.98 6.27 5.00
C GLN A 457 15.78 4.82 5.46
N ARG A 458 16.56 4.36 6.44
CA ARG A 458 16.42 3.00 6.99
C ARG A 458 15.07 2.78 7.64
N TYR A 459 14.53 3.77 8.35
CA TYR A 459 13.18 3.67 8.91
C TYR A 459 12.10 3.65 7.82
N VAL A 460 12.30 4.35 6.70
CA VAL A 460 11.38 4.22 5.58
C VAL A 460 11.37 2.79 5.04
N ASP A 461 12.51 2.12 4.92
CA ASP A 461 12.55 0.70 4.54
C ASP A 461 11.78 -0.17 5.54
N TRP A 462 11.93 0.07 6.86
CA TRP A 462 11.17 -0.63 7.89
C TRP A 462 9.66 -0.36 7.84
N LEU A 463 9.25 0.85 7.45
CA LEU A 463 7.84 1.16 7.21
C LEU A 463 7.29 0.32 6.04
N ILE A 464 8.06 0.15 4.96
CA ILE A 464 7.65 -0.71 3.85
C ILE A 464 7.56 -2.18 4.28
N VAL A 465 8.52 -2.66 5.07
CA VAL A 465 8.47 -4.01 5.66
C VAL A 465 7.21 -4.18 6.53
N LEU A 466 6.91 -3.21 7.40
CA LEU A 466 5.70 -3.22 8.22
C LEU A 466 4.43 -3.33 7.37
N LEU A 467 4.34 -2.56 6.27
CA LEU A 467 3.19 -2.60 5.36
C LEU A 467 3.03 -3.97 4.70
N ILE A 468 4.11 -4.55 4.18
CA ILE A 468 4.09 -5.87 3.52
C ILE A 468 3.71 -6.97 4.52
N LEU A 469 4.32 -6.96 5.70
CA LEU A 469 4.03 -7.93 6.76
C LEU A 469 2.59 -7.80 7.23
N TYR A 470 2.09 -6.58 7.43
CA TYR A 470 0.70 -6.36 7.84
C TYR A 470 -0.31 -6.86 6.80
N PHE A 471 -0.15 -6.47 5.53
CA PHE A 471 -1.04 -6.92 4.45
C PHE A 471 -1.00 -8.45 4.32
N THR A 472 0.17 -9.06 4.47
CA THR A 472 0.29 -10.53 4.46
C THR A 472 -0.45 -11.14 5.67
N ALA A 473 -0.22 -10.62 6.88
CA ALA A 473 -0.77 -11.17 8.12
C ALA A 473 -2.29 -11.07 8.19
N ILE A 474 -2.88 -9.91 7.83
CA ILE A 474 -4.33 -9.75 7.89
C ILE A 474 -5.06 -10.69 6.92
N HIS A 475 -4.51 -10.90 5.72
CA HIS A 475 -5.08 -11.82 4.74
C HIS A 475 -4.77 -13.29 5.05
N ALA A 476 -3.67 -13.58 5.74
CA ALA A 476 -3.39 -14.90 6.28
C ALA A 476 -4.43 -15.34 7.32
N ILE A 477 -4.90 -14.41 8.16
CA ILE A 477 -5.90 -14.69 9.20
C ILE A 477 -7.31 -14.70 8.61
N VAL A 478 -7.68 -13.65 7.88
CA VAL A 478 -9.04 -13.45 7.39
C VAL A 478 -9.25 -14.28 6.12
N PHE A 479 -8.63 -13.86 5.02
CA PHE A 479 -8.89 -14.38 3.68
C PHE A 479 -7.76 -14.00 2.71
N GLY A 480 -7.18 -14.99 2.02
CA GLY A 480 -6.05 -14.79 1.11
C GLY A 480 -6.43 -15.02 -0.35
N HIS A 481 -6.11 -14.07 -1.23
CA HIS A 481 -6.29 -14.16 -2.68
C HIS A 481 -5.33 -13.19 -3.38
N SER A 482 -4.80 -13.54 -4.57
CA SER A 482 -3.78 -12.74 -5.27
C SER A 482 -4.19 -11.29 -5.55
N ARG A 483 -5.47 -11.01 -5.82
CA ARG A 483 -5.96 -9.63 -5.98
C ARG A 483 -5.62 -8.70 -4.80
N TYR A 484 -5.45 -9.23 -3.58
CA TYR A 484 -5.22 -8.40 -2.40
C TYR A 484 -3.78 -7.93 -2.19
N HIS A 485 -2.80 -8.50 -2.91
CA HIS A 485 -1.43 -7.99 -2.88
C HIS A 485 -1.19 -6.83 -3.85
N LEU A 486 -2.14 -6.53 -4.75
CA LEU A 486 -2.01 -5.47 -5.75
C LEU A 486 -1.57 -4.11 -5.19
N PRO A 487 -2.05 -3.67 -4.01
CA PRO A 487 -1.59 -2.41 -3.43
C PRO A 487 -0.11 -2.40 -3.02
N LEU A 488 0.52 -3.57 -2.87
CA LEU A 488 1.95 -3.70 -2.56
C LEU A 488 2.82 -3.73 -3.81
N ILE A 489 2.25 -4.00 -5.00
CA ILE A 489 3.00 -4.06 -6.27
C ILE A 489 3.79 -2.78 -6.55
N PRO A 490 3.27 -1.55 -6.38
CA PRO A 490 4.06 -0.35 -6.58
C PRO A 490 5.32 -0.32 -5.71
N LEU A 491 5.23 -0.81 -4.46
CA LEU A 491 6.35 -0.87 -3.52
C LEU A 491 7.38 -1.88 -4.01
N LEU A 492 6.93 -3.08 -4.39
CA LEU A 492 7.80 -4.12 -4.95
C LEU A 492 8.47 -3.67 -6.25
N CYS A 493 7.78 -2.93 -7.12
CA CYS A 493 8.38 -2.33 -8.32
C CYS A 493 9.55 -1.39 -7.97
N MET A 494 9.44 -0.61 -6.90
CA MET A 494 10.53 0.27 -6.44
C MET A 494 11.76 -0.54 -6.01
N TYR A 495 11.58 -1.56 -5.16
CA TYR A 495 12.70 -2.37 -4.68
C TYR A 495 13.27 -3.31 -5.74
N ALA A 496 12.43 -3.80 -6.66
CA ALA A 496 12.89 -4.55 -7.83
C ALA A 496 13.79 -3.67 -8.71
N SER A 497 13.39 -2.42 -8.91
CA SER A 497 14.18 -1.45 -9.68
C SER A 497 15.52 -1.15 -9.03
N TYR A 498 15.53 -0.97 -7.71
CA TYR A 498 16.77 -0.80 -6.95
C TYR A 498 17.71 -1.99 -7.14
N PHE A 499 17.18 -3.20 -7.03
CA PHE A 499 17.95 -4.42 -7.19
C PHE A 499 18.53 -4.57 -8.60
N VAL A 500 17.74 -4.28 -9.64
CA VAL A 500 18.19 -4.32 -11.04
C VAL A 500 19.30 -3.32 -11.30
N VAL A 501 19.13 -2.07 -10.85
CA VAL A 501 20.12 -1.00 -11.08
C VAL A 501 21.47 -1.33 -10.43
N HIS A 502 21.45 -1.97 -9.27
CA HIS A 502 22.65 -2.31 -8.49
C HIS A 502 23.12 -3.76 -8.69
N PHE A 503 22.50 -4.52 -9.60
CA PHE A 503 22.78 -5.95 -9.75
C PHE A 503 24.27 -6.23 -9.99
N LYS A 504 24.94 -5.42 -10.82
CA LYS A 504 26.37 -5.57 -11.10
C LYS A 504 27.23 -5.41 -9.84
N GLU A 505 26.93 -4.40 -9.03
CA GLU A 505 27.63 -4.15 -7.77
C GLU A 505 27.40 -5.31 -6.78
N PHE A 506 26.17 -5.81 -6.70
CA PHE A 506 25.82 -6.95 -5.84
C PHE A 506 26.59 -8.20 -6.25
N TRP A 507 26.67 -8.47 -7.55
CA TRP A 507 27.37 -9.64 -8.08
C TRP A 507 28.88 -9.56 -7.88
N GLN A 508 29.48 -8.38 -8.03
CA GLN A 508 30.92 -8.19 -7.94
C GLN A 508 31.41 -8.12 -6.48
N ASN A 509 30.73 -7.37 -5.63
CA ASN A 509 31.26 -7.02 -4.29
C ASN A 509 30.69 -7.88 -3.17
N GLN A 510 29.48 -8.44 -3.35
CA GLN A 510 28.76 -9.10 -2.27
C GLN A 510 28.10 -10.42 -2.70
N ARG A 511 28.75 -11.16 -3.62
CA ARG A 511 28.23 -12.40 -4.22
C ARG A 511 27.76 -13.45 -3.22
N ARG A 512 28.49 -13.63 -2.10
CA ARG A 512 28.10 -14.59 -1.05
C ARG A 512 26.79 -14.17 -0.38
N ARG A 513 26.64 -12.89 -0.08
CA ARG A 513 25.44 -12.31 0.53
C ARG A 513 24.25 -12.34 -0.44
N PHE A 514 24.50 -12.16 -1.74
CA PHE A 514 23.48 -12.28 -2.77
C PHE A 514 22.75 -13.62 -2.66
N TRP A 515 23.47 -14.74 -2.57
CA TRP A 515 22.86 -16.06 -2.46
C TRP A 515 22.08 -16.25 -1.15
N TRP A 516 22.53 -15.66 -0.05
CA TRP A 516 21.80 -15.68 1.23
C TRP A 516 20.47 -14.93 1.22
N VAL A 517 20.27 -13.99 0.29
CA VAL A 517 18.99 -13.29 0.11
C VAL A 517 18.17 -13.93 -1.01
N PHE A 518 18.80 -14.20 -2.15
CA PHE A 518 18.13 -14.67 -3.36
C PHE A 518 17.58 -16.09 -3.20
N VAL A 519 18.37 -17.02 -2.63
CA VAL A 519 17.94 -18.42 -2.49
C VAL A 519 16.71 -18.54 -1.58
N PRO A 520 16.68 -17.97 -0.36
CA PRO A 520 15.48 -18.07 0.49
C PRO A 520 14.24 -17.46 -0.16
N VAL A 521 14.36 -16.32 -0.85
CA VAL A 521 13.24 -15.69 -1.57
C VAL A 521 12.71 -16.65 -2.65
N CYS A 522 13.59 -17.15 -3.51
CA CYS A 522 13.22 -18.10 -4.56
C CYS A 522 12.65 -19.41 -4.01
N LEU A 523 13.16 -19.93 -2.89
CA LEU A 523 12.61 -21.12 -2.24
C LEU A 523 11.22 -20.87 -1.67
N VAL A 524 10.99 -19.77 -0.95
CA VAL A 524 9.68 -19.45 -0.36
C VAL A 524 8.62 -19.28 -1.45
N PHE A 525 8.89 -18.46 -2.46
CA PHE A 525 7.93 -18.23 -3.54
C PHE A 525 7.82 -19.44 -4.47
N GLY A 526 8.92 -20.16 -4.71
CA GLY A 526 8.92 -21.43 -5.45
C GLY A 526 8.01 -22.46 -4.77
N LEU A 527 8.05 -22.57 -3.44
CA LEU A 527 7.14 -23.43 -2.68
C LEU A 527 5.68 -22.98 -2.81
N PHE A 528 5.40 -21.69 -2.65
CA PHE A 528 4.04 -21.15 -2.80
C PHE A 528 3.46 -21.39 -4.20
N TRP A 529 4.25 -21.16 -5.25
CA TRP A 529 3.78 -21.31 -6.62
C TRP A 529 3.71 -22.77 -7.05
N THR A 530 4.65 -23.62 -6.61
CA THR A 530 4.55 -25.08 -6.82
C THR A 530 3.29 -25.63 -6.18
N TYR A 531 3.01 -25.24 -4.93
CA TYR A 531 1.77 -25.58 -4.25
C TYR A 531 0.53 -25.09 -5.02
N ASP A 532 0.53 -23.83 -5.45
CA ASP A 532 -0.59 -23.24 -6.18
C ASP A 532 -0.86 -23.91 -7.53
N ILE A 533 0.19 -24.32 -8.25
CA ILE A 533 0.10 -25.05 -9.52
C ILE A 533 -0.44 -26.47 -9.26
N PHE A 534 0.27 -27.28 -8.48
CA PHE A 534 0.00 -28.73 -8.41
C PHE A 534 -1.11 -29.12 -7.45
N ILE A 535 -1.41 -28.30 -6.43
CA ILE A 535 -2.42 -28.60 -5.40
C ILE A 535 -3.55 -27.58 -5.51
N GLY A 536 -3.20 -26.28 -5.48
CA GLY A 536 -4.15 -25.18 -5.54
C GLY A 536 -4.93 -25.11 -6.85
N SER A 537 -4.41 -25.65 -7.96
CA SER A 537 -4.99 -25.54 -9.32
C SER A 537 -5.11 -26.87 -10.05
N LYS A 538 -4.96 -28.01 -9.36
CA LYS A 538 -4.91 -29.36 -9.96
C LYS A 538 -6.02 -29.61 -10.98
N ASP A 539 -7.27 -29.40 -10.60
CA ASP A 539 -8.45 -29.63 -11.47
C ASP A 539 -8.41 -28.78 -12.74
N LYS A 540 -7.82 -27.57 -12.68
CA LYS A 540 -7.71 -26.68 -13.84
C LYS A 540 -6.58 -27.09 -14.77
N ILE A 541 -5.48 -27.61 -14.23
CA ILE A 541 -4.39 -28.16 -15.02
C ILE A 541 -4.85 -29.43 -15.73
N GLU A 542 -5.55 -30.32 -15.03
CA GLU A 542 -6.14 -31.52 -15.62
C GLU A 542 -7.17 -31.16 -16.71
N ALA A 543 -8.02 -30.15 -16.49
CA ALA A 543 -8.94 -29.66 -17.51
C ALA A 543 -8.21 -29.04 -18.72
N PHE A 544 -7.13 -28.31 -18.52
CA PHE A 544 -6.32 -27.75 -19.60
C PHE A 544 -5.62 -28.83 -20.42
N LEU A 545 -5.02 -29.82 -19.75
CA LEU A 545 -4.33 -30.93 -20.43
C LEU A 545 -5.29 -31.73 -21.31
N ARG A 546 -6.54 -31.97 -20.89
CA ARG A 546 -7.59 -32.63 -21.70
C ARG A 546 -8.06 -31.83 -22.92
N ILE A 547 -7.78 -30.53 -22.98
CA ILE A 547 -8.09 -29.67 -24.13
C ILE A 547 -6.93 -29.64 -25.12
N VAL A 548 -5.69 -29.81 -24.63
CA VAL A 548 -4.46 -29.72 -25.43
C VAL A 548 -4.00 -31.09 -25.95
N PHE A 549 -4.23 -32.14 -25.18
CA PHE A 549 -3.95 -33.55 -25.49
C PHE A 549 -5.26 -34.34 -25.45
#